data_AF-A0A3M6Z9I3-F1
#
_entry.id   AF-A0A3M6Z9I3-F1
#
_cell.length_a   1.000
_cell.length_b   1.000
_cell.length_c   1.000
_cell.angle_alpha   90.00
_cell.angle_beta   90.00
_cell.angle_gamma   90.00
#
_symmetry.space_group_name_H-M   'P 1'
#
loop_
_entity.id
_entity.type
_entity.pdbx_description
1 polymer ?
#
loop_
_entity_poly.entity_id
_entity_poly.type
_entity_poly.pdbx_seq_one_letter_code
_entity_poly.pdbx_strand_id
1 'polypeptide(L)'
;MAPNRGRGGPRGGFRGGRGNSRGRGGAAQGSGKLARSGIRTKAGYRKFDSQRVKDVDSQSEDEMPDAGEQSAEESSQDGMSDSEEDEEVAPGVKAYNALLQSFKQPDGDEDEERRRKRRKVEKEVPIIEQRVPEDGSVGSDEDTGSAEEDAGIEVDEEASGDEDEEDDVPQDDEIDASAITRAGEGNDEDEEDASDPYEAHFANIDENDLSQRLNSIQGGEWRTEKQPLPKVGSFTLYSPQSCQESIIRKPNLKASSDLVLKKRVADNAARLLPQFDETQRSIAPYLFNYTDLLYPSRTPANASSLRSAACVHALNHVLKGRDKVLKNSARLASTQNPEMLDLRDQGFTRPKVLILTETRQHAYHYGSRIADFFAPEQVENKQRFHDSFTAPIGDDDNSTLPEDYRELFDGNNDNSFLTAIKFTRKTMKYFSAFYTSDIILASPLGLRRIIENEDKKKQDWDFLSSIEILILDQVDAMQMQSAENIEVVTRHLNLQPRSAHGTDFNRVRPFYLDNHARHFRQTILFTAYLTPETNRLFNTSMQNLASGKAKLTPTYPGGAITAPSLSGLGVK
;
A
#
# COMPACT_ATOMS: atom_id res chain seq x y z
N MET A 1 -27.00 47.26 45.60
CA MET A 1 -27.42 48.68 45.58
C MET A 1 -26.95 49.31 44.27
N ALA A 2 -27.64 50.33 43.76
CA ALA A 2 -27.36 51.04 42.48
C ALA A 2 -26.16 52.04 42.61
N PRO A 3 -25.73 52.85 41.60
CA PRO A 3 -26.25 53.14 40.24
C PRO A 3 -25.16 52.96 39.11
N ASN A 4 -25.24 53.34 37.82
CA ASN A 4 -25.73 54.55 37.10
C ASN A 4 -25.87 54.22 35.57
N ARG A 5 -26.98 54.49 34.87
CA ARG A 5 -27.39 55.70 34.07
C ARG A 5 -26.68 56.01 32.73
N GLY A 6 -27.47 55.99 31.64
CA GLY A 6 -27.24 56.63 30.32
C GLY A 6 -28.10 55.95 29.23
N ARG A 7 -29.32 56.40 28.87
CA ARG A 7 -29.76 57.61 28.11
C ARG A 7 -29.24 57.59 26.64
N GLY A 8 -30.07 57.48 25.60
CA GLY A 8 -31.55 57.36 25.48
C GLY A 8 -32.01 57.04 24.03
N GLY A 9 -33.33 56.98 23.77
CA GLY A 9 -33.91 56.83 22.41
C GLY A 9 -34.22 58.19 21.72
N PRO A 10 -35.20 58.31 20.78
CA PRO A 10 -36.16 57.29 20.32
C PRO A 10 -36.62 57.34 18.81
N ARG A 11 -37.50 56.38 18.43
CA ARG A 11 -38.63 56.46 17.46
C ARG A 11 -38.44 56.60 15.92
N GLY A 12 -39.10 55.67 15.21
CA GLY A 12 -39.76 55.86 13.88
C GLY A 12 -39.01 55.28 12.67
N GLY A 13 -39.64 54.67 11.65
CA GLY A 13 -41.05 54.25 11.50
C GLY A 13 -41.50 54.01 10.03
N PHE A 14 -42.19 52.88 9.78
CA PHE A 14 -43.15 52.62 8.68
C PHE A 14 -42.73 52.41 7.19
N ARG A 15 -43.53 51.54 6.53
CA ARG A 15 -43.67 51.18 5.08
C ARG A 15 -42.59 50.23 4.49
N GLY A 16 -42.91 49.26 3.62
CA GLY A 16 -44.22 48.69 3.22
C GLY A 16 -44.37 48.31 1.72
N GLY A 17 -44.65 47.03 1.42
CA GLY A 17 -45.00 46.46 0.09
C GLY A 17 -44.63 44.97 0.05
N ARG A 18 -45.47 43.95 -0.20
CA ARG A 18 -46.44 43.63 -1.29
C ARG A 18 -45.78 43.66 -2.68
N GLY A 19 -45.84 42.62 -3.53
CA GLY A 19 -46.37 41.24 -3.46
C GLY A 19 -45.50 40.34 -4.39
N ASN A 20 -45.90 39.21 -4.96
CA ASN A 20 -47.19 38.50 -5.06
C ASN A 20 -46.88 37.07 -5.56
N SER A 21 -47.47 35.99 -5.02
CA SER A 21 -47.27 34.62 -5.58
C SER A 21 -48.53 33.74 -5.54
N ARG A 22 -49.03 33.47 -6.75
CA ARG A 22 -49.98 32.42 -7.18
C ARG A 22 -49.69 32.27 -8.69
N GLY A 23 -49.58 31.10 -9.32
CA GLY A 23 -49.67 29.73 -8.85
C GLY A 23 -50.27 28.83 -9.95
N ARG A 24 -49.87 27.55 -9.98
CA ARG A 24 -50.54 26.42 -10.66
C ARG A 24 -50.37 26.25 -12.20
N GLY A 25 -49.58 25.23 -12.56
CA GLY A 25 -50.09 24.04 -13.27
C GLY A 25 -50.01 23.98 -14.80
N GLY A 26 -49.53 22.84 -15.32
CA GLY A 26 -49.63 22.46 -16.73
C GLY A 26 -48.62 21.37 -17.11
N ALA A 27 -49.10 20.17 -17.42
CA ALA A 27 -48.27 19.06 -17.92
C ALA A 27 -48.53 18.81 -19.41
N ALA A 28 -47.49 18.40 -20.16
CA ALA A 28 -47.63 17.79 -21.49
C ALA A 28 -46.39 16.98 -21.86
N GLN A 29 -46.59 15.82 -22.50
CA GLN A 29 -45.53 15.01 -23.11
C GLN A 29 -45.03 15.64 -24.42
N GLY A 30 -43.79 15.35 -24.81
CA GLY A 30 -43.24 15.72 -26.13
C GLY A 30 -41.98 14.94 -26.47
N SER A 31 -42.05 14.08 -27.48
CA SER A 31 -40.99 13.16 -27.89
C SER A 31 -39.88 13.83 -28.72
N GLY A 32 -38.62 13.50 -28.41
CA GLY A 32 -37.53 13.23 -29.34
C GLY A 32 -37.23 14.20 -30.50
N LYS A 33 -36.04 14.81 -30.45
CA LYS A 33 -35.19 14.98 -31.64
C LYS A 33 -33.72 15.20 -31.29
N LEU A 34 -32.85 14.47 -31.99
CA LEU A 34 -31.40 14.58 -31.96
C LEU A 34 -30.95 15.97 -32.42
N ALA A 35 -29.98 16.56 -31.73
CA ALA A 35 -29.29 17.78 -32.18
C ALA A 35 -27.77 17.56 -32.12
N ARG A 36 -27.16 17.25 -33.27
CA ARG A 36 -25.69 17.18 -33.42
C ARG A 36 -25.08 18.57 -33.19
N SER A 37 -24.23 18.71 -32.18
CA SER A 37 -23.45 19.93 -31.92
C SER A 37 -22.21 20.01 -32.82
N GLY A 38 -22.40 20.49 -34.06
CA GLY A 38 -21.29 20.85 -34.95
C GLY A 38 -20.80 22.28 -34.70
N ILE A 39 -19.49 22.45 -34.51
CA ILE A 39 -18.85 23.76 -34.27
C ILE A 39 -18.95 24.66 -35.51
N ARG A 40 -19.29 25.94 -35.32
CA ARG A 40 -19.34 26.97 -36.37
C ARG A 40 -18.00 27.70 -36.49
N THR A 41 -17.48 27.82 -37.72
CA THR A 41 -16.39 28.76 -38.05
C THR A 41 -16.84 29.82 -39.06
N LYS A 42 -16.08 30.91 -39.16
CA LYS A 42 -16.54 32.26 -39.59
C LYS A 42 -16.70 32.47 -41.12
N ALA A 43 -16.73 31.41 -41.94
CA ALA A 43 -16.62 31.52 -43.41
C ALA A 43 -17.60 30.65 -44.24
N GLY A 44 -18.65 30.09 -43.63
CA GLY A 44 -19.74 29.42 -44.36
C GLY A 44 -19.46 27.99 -44.84
N TYR A 45 -20.53 27.24 -45.15
CA TYR A 45 -20.43 25.87 -45.63
C TYR A 45 -19.84 25.81 -47.05
N ARG A 46 -18.70 25.13 -47.21
CA ARG A 46 -18.22 24.65 -48.51
C ARG A 46 -18.47 23.14 -48.62
N LYS A 47 -18.90 22.71 -49.79
CA LYS A 47 -19.21 21.33 -50.16
C LYS A 47 -18.44 21.01 -51.43
N PHE A 48 -17.47 20.12 -51.35
CA PHE A 48 -16.78 19.47 -52.47
C PHE A 48 -16.39 18.08 -51.94
N ASP A 49 -16.99 16.97 -52.37
CA ASP A 49 -17.18 16.41 -53.72
C ASP A 49 -15.95 15.60 -54.18
N SER A 50 -16.23 14.42 -54.74
CA SER A 50 -15.34 13.27 -54.79
C SER A 50 -14.76 13.04 -56.17
N GLN A 51 -13.43 12.84 -56.29
CA GLN A 51 -12.85 12.30 -57.52
C GLN A 51 -11.61 11.42 -57.28
N ARG A 52 -11.76 10.15 -57.70
CA ARG A 52 -10.74 9.22 -58.25
C ARG A 52 -9.71 9.97 -59.14
N VAL A 53 -8.46 9.58 -59.37
CA VAL A 53 -7.79 8.26 -59.60
C VAL A 53 -6.25 8.44 -59.35
N LYS A 54 -5.31 7.48 -59.40
CA LYS A 54 -5.27 6.07 -59.91
C LYS A 54 -4.21 5.20 -59.20
N ASP A 55 -4.29 3.90 -59.45
CA ASP A 55 -3.34 2.80 -59.20
C ASP A 55 -2.08 2.82 -60.09
N VAL A 56 -0.96 2.23 -59.63
CA VAL A 56 -0.10 1.29 -60.39
C VAL A 56 0.53 0.27 -59.42
N ASP A 57 0.48 -1.01 -59.80
CA ASP A 57 1.08 -2.16 -59.10
C ASP A 57 2.62 -2.22 -59.17
N SER A 58 3.26 -3.07 -58.34
CA SER A 58 3.76 -4.40 -58.77
C SER A 58 4.99 -4.93 -57.99
N GLN A 59 4.81 -6.17 -57.52
CA GLN A 59 5.75 -7.22 -57.10
C GLN A 59 7.22 -7.18 -57.60
N SER A 60 8.14 -7.68 -56.76
CA SER A 60 9.07 -8.76 -57.15
C SER A 60 9.63 -9.52 -55.94
N GLU A 61 9.78 -10.84 -56.08
CA GLU A 61 10.50 -11.75 -55.18
C GLU A 61 12.03 -11.63 -55.41
N ASP A 62 12.87 -12.22 -54.54
CA ASP A 62 14.01 -13.07 -54.96
C ASP A 62 14.79 -13.70 -53.77
N GLU A 63 15.61 -14.72 -54.08
CA GLU A 63 16.09 -15.78 -53.18
C GLU A 63 17.46 -15.58 -52.48
N MET A 64 17.78 -16.57 -51.62
CA MET A 64 19.01 -16.84 -50.84
C MET A 64 20.30 -16.99 -51.71
N PRO A 65 21.54 -16.98 -51.14
CA PRO A 65 22.14 -18.25 -50.67
C PRO A 65 23.15 -18.20 -49.48
N ASP A 66 23.61 -19.38 -49.10
CA ASP A 66 24.48 -19.84 -47.98
C ASP A 66 26.01 -19.72 -48.22
N ALA A 67 26.83 -19.73 -47.13
CA ALA A 67 28.26 -20.12 -47.13
C ALA A 67 28.91 -20.28 -45.72
N GLY A 68 29.24 -21.52 -45.32
CA GLY A 68 30.65 -21.98 -45.20
C GLY A 68 31.57 -21.65 -43.99
N GLU A 69 31.63 -22.60 -43.04
CA GLU A 69 32.83 -23.28 -42.45
C GLU A 69 34.01 -22.58 -41.68
N GLN A 70 34.21 -23.11 -40.46
CA GLN A 70 35.46 -23.65 -39.82
C GLN A 70 36.74 -22.81 -39.61
N SER A 71 37.24 -22.82 -38.35
CA SER A 71 38.64 -23.20 -38.02
C SER A 71 38.77 -23.60 -36.53
N ALA A 72 39.76 -24.45 -36.21
CA ALA A 72 40.02 -25.05 -34.89
C ALA A 72 41.55 -25.20 -34.65
N GLU A 73 41.96 -25.88 -33.56
CA GLU A 73 43.36 -26.26 -33.17
C GLU A 73 44.21 -25.11 -32.55
N GLU A 74 45.24 -25.30 -31.70
CA GLU A 74 45.80 -26.36 -30.81
C GLU A 74 46.87 -25.66 -29.91
N SER A 75 47.48 -26.18 -28.83
CA SER A 75 47.19 -27.22 -27.82
C SER A 75 48.28 -27.19 -26.71
N SER A 76 48.17 -27.98 -25.63
CA SER A 76 49.33 -28.64 -24.95
C SER A 76 48.89 -29.60 -23.83
N GLN A 77 49.65 -30.68 -23.64
CA GLN A 77 49.35 -31.84 -22.78
C GLN A 77 50.27 -31.93 -21.54
N ASP A 78 49.81 -32.65 -20.51
CA ASP A 78 50.50 -33.73 -19.75
C ASP A 78 49.68 -33.99 -18.45
N GLY A 79 49.56 -35.18 -17.86
CA GLY A 79 50.00 -36.53 -18.20
C GLY A 79 49.51 -37.52 -17.10
N MET A 80 49.17 -38.76 -17.44
CA MET A 80 48.44 -39.74 -16.59
C MET A 80 49.10 -40.17 -15.27
N SER A 81 48.29 -40.47 -14.24
CA SER A 81 48.29 -41.79 -13.59
C SER A 81 46.98 -42.06 -12.82
N ASP A 82 46.61 -43.34 -12.79
CA ASP A 82 45.35 -43.92 -12.28
C ASP A 82 45.43 -44.39 -10.81
N SER A 83 44.31 -44.35 -10.08
CA SER A 83 43.98 -45.13 -8.87
C SER A 83 42.53 -44.86 -8.42
N GLU A 84 41.73 -45.92 -8.36
CA GLU A 84 40.30 -45.92 -7.99
C GLU A 84 40.07 -45.74 -6.48
N GLU A 85 39.02 -45.00 -6.08
CA GLU A 85 38.23 -45.27 -4.85
C GLU A 85 36.84 -44.61 -4.95
N ASP A 86 35.77 -45.40 -4.79
CA ASP A 86 34.37 -44.97 -4.96
C ASP A 86 33.79 -44.29 -3.70
N GLU A 87 33.10 -43.14 -3.87
CA GLU A 87 32.03 -42.72 -2.95
C GLU A 87 30.80 -42.16 -3.71
N GLU A 88 29.80 -43.01 -3.93
CA GLU A 88 28.47 -42.58 -4.38
C GLU A 88 27.67 -41.92 -3.25
N VAL A 89 27.18 -40.69 -3.45
CA VAL A 89 26.18 -40.06 -2.57
C VAL A 89 24.79 -40.09 -3.22
N ALA A 90 23.97 -41.06 -2.82
CA ALA A 90 22.61 -41.25 -3.32
C ALA A 90 21.56 -40.32 -2.65
N PRO A 91 20.48 -39.89 -3.36
CA PRO A 91 19.60 -38.81 -2.93
C PRO A 91 18.42 -39.21 -2.02
N GLY A 92 17.72 -38.20 -1.47
CA GLY A 92 16.69 -38.29 -0.42
C GLY A 92 15.35 -38.93 -0.78
N VAL A 93 15.34 -40.20 -1.18
CA VAL A 93 14.11 -40.95 -1.55
C VAL A 93 13.30 -41.45 -0.34
N LYS A 94 13.87 -41.47 0.87
CA LYS A 94 13.25 -42.09 2.07
C LYS A 94 12.00 -41.36 2.60
N ALA A 95 11.93 -40.03 2.53
CA ALA A 95 10.82 -39.26 3.10
C ALA A 95 9.49 -39.46 2.33
N TYR A 96 9.54 -39.46 1.00
CA TYR A 96 8.36 -39.61 0.14
C TYR A 96 7.74 -41.01 0.26
N ASN A 97 8.57 -42.06 0.34
CA ASN A 97 8.10 -43.43 0.50
C ASN A 97 7.48 -43.69 1.89
N ALA A 98 7.94 -43.01 2.94
CA ALA A 98 7.31 -43.08 4.26
C ALA A 98 5.89 -42.49 4.25
N LEU A 99 5.69 -41.37 3.54
CA LEU A 99 4.36 -40.75 3.36
C LEU A 99 3.40 -41.65 2.57
N LEU A 100 3.89 -42.34 1.53
CA LEU A 100 3.08 -43.30 0.77
C LEU A 100 2.71 -44.56 1.57
N GLN A 101 3.44 -44.89 2.64
CA GLN A 101 3.11 -46.00 3.54
C GLN A 101 2.06 -45.61 4.59
N SER A 102 2.06 -44.38 5.10
CA SER A 102 1.05 -43.93 6.08
C SER A 102 -0.37 -43.87 5.51
N PHE A 103 -0.52 -43.69 4.19
CA PHE A 103 -1.81 -43.74 3.50
C PHE A 103 -2.38 -45.17 3.29
N LYS A 104 -1.68 -46.23 3.74
CA LYS A 104 -2.03 -47.63 3.44
C LYS A 104 -2.30 -48.52 4.66
N GLN A 105 -2.56 -47.97 5.84
CA GLN A 105 -3.08 -48.76 6.96
C GLN A 105 -4.61 -48.85 6.90
N PRO A 106 -5.18 -50.08 6.83
CA PRO A 106 -6.61 -50.29 7.01
C PRO A 106 -6.94 -50.48 8.49
N ASP A 107 -8.06 -49.90 8.94
CA ASP A 107 -8.68 -50.28 10.21
C ASP A 107 -9.32 -51.68 10.09
N GLY A 108 -8.87 -52.61 10.92
CA GLY A 108 -9.58 -53.83 11.33
C GLY A 108 -9.87 -53.75 12.83
N ASP A 109 -10.85 -54.44 13.41
CA ASP A 109 -11.74 -55.51 12.92
C ASP A 109 -13.21 -55.16 13.37
N GLU A 110 -14.32 -55.84 13.07
CA GLU A 110 -14.59 -57.29 12.91
C GLU A 110 -16.00 -57.49 12.23
N ASP A 111 -16.16 -58.58 11.46
CA ASP A 111 -17.39 -59.31 11.02
C ASP A 111 -18.69 -58.63 10.49
N GLU A 112 -18.99 -58.82 9.20
CA GLU A 112 -20.05 -59.76 8.70
C GLU A 112 -20.26 -59.69 7.15
N GLU A 113 -20.55 -60.83 6.51
CA GLU A 113 -20.73 -60.95 5.05
C GLU A 113 -21.98 -60.24 4.49
N ARG A 114 -21.84 -59.19 3.64
CA ARG A 114 -22.90 -58.79 2.68
C ARG A 114 -22.38 -58.40 1.28
N ARG A 115 -22.65 -59.29 0.30
CA ARG A 115 -22.40 -59.09 -1.14
C ARG A 115 -23.00 -57.78 -1.66
N ARG A 116 -22.17 -56.86 -2.18
CA ARG A 116 -22.63 -55.64 -2.89
C ARG A 116 -22.86 -55.92 -4.39
N LYS A 117 -24.05 -55.55 -4.89
CA LYS A 117 -24.39 -55.60 -6.33
C LYS A 117 -23.59 -54.53 -7.11
N ARG A 118 -22.92 -54.93 -8.19
CA ARG A 118 -22.23 -54.01 -9.11
C ARG A 118 -23.26 -53.18 -9.89
N ARG A 119 -23.22 -51.85 -9.82
CA ARG A 119 -23.89 -50.99 -10.81
C ARG A 119 -23.03 -50.95 -12.08
N LYS A 120 -23.70 -50.98 -13.22
CA LYS A 120 -23.10 -50.96 -14.55
C LYS A 120 -22.79 -49.50 -14.90
N VAL A 121 -21.52 -49.19 -15.20
CA VAL A 121 -21.15 -47.92 -15.83
C VAL A 121 -21.41 -48.07 -17.33
N GLU A 122 -22.10 -47.10 -17.92
CA GLU A 122 -22.40 -47.11 -19.35
C GLU A 122 -21.21 -46.63 -20.17
N LYS A 123 -21.16 -47.07 -21.42
CA LYS A 123 -19.97 -47.02 -22.27
C LYS A 123 -20.06 -45.78 -23.16
N GLU A 124 -19.01 -44.98 -23.17
CA GLU A 124 -18.88 -43.84 -24.09
C GLU A 124 -19.00 -44.30 -25.55
N VAL A 125 -19.69 -43.50 -26.36
CA VAL A 125 -19.86 -43.71 -27.81
C VAL A 125 -19.27 -42.50 -28.52
N PRO A 126 -18.33 -42.67 -29.46
CA PRO A 126 -17.75 -41.55 -30.20
C PRO A 126 -18.74 -41.00 -31.22
N ILE A 127 -18.77 -39.68 -31.38
CA ILE A 127 -19.52 -39.02 -32.46
C ILE A 127 -18.54 -38.58 -33.55
N ILE A 128 -18.87 -38.94 -34.79
CA ILE A 128 -18.07 -38.71 -36.00
C ILE A 128 -18.54 -37.41 -36.68
N GLU A 129 -17.60 -36.70 -37.30
CA GLU A 129 -17.84 -35.50 -38.12
C GLU A 129 -18.80 -35.74 -39.31
N GLN A 130 -19.65 -34.76 -39.62
CA GLN A 130 -20.22 -34.57 -40.97
C GLN A 130 -20.35 -33.07 -41.30
N ARG A 131 -20.43 -32.76 -42.60
CA ARG A 131 -19.94 -31.51 -43.21
C ARG A 131 -20.98 -30.85 -44.15
N VAL A 132 -21.09 -29.51 -44.09
CA VAL A 132 -21.63 -28.53 -45.11
C VAL A 132 -23.10 -28.69 -45.60
N PRO A 133 -23.76 -27.66 -46.23
CA PRO A 133 -23.25 -26.37 -46.77
C PRO A 133 -23.99 -25.04 -46.42
N GLU A 134 -23.40 -23.96 -46.95
CA GLU A 134 -23.68 -22.51 -47.10
C GLU A 134 -25.16 -22.08 -47.32
N ASP A 135 -25.58 -20.80 -47.21
CA ASP A 135 -25.02 -19.50 -47.65
C ASP A 135 -25.66 -18.31 -46.88
N GLY A 136 -25.10 -17.08 -46.87
CA GLY A 136 -25.77 -15.96 -46.15
C GLY A 136 -25.14 -14.58 -45.86
N SER A 137 -24.01 -14.17 -46.45
CA SER A 137 -23.61 -12.75 -46.67
C SER A 137 -23.19 -11.78 -45.51
N VAL A 138 -21.90 -11.39 -45.56
CA VAL A 138 -21.25 -10.05 -45.36
C VAL A 138 -21.23 -9.32 -43.99
N GLY A 139 -20.01 -8.93 -43.56
CA GLY A 139 -19.77 -7.78 -42.67
C GLY A 139 -18.43 -7.79 -41.90
N SER A 140 -17.29 -7.49 -42.56
CA SER A 140 -16.00 -7.24 -41.91
C SER A 140 -15.70 -5.73 -41.75
N ASP A 141 -14.56 -5.45 -41.12
CA ASP A 141 -13.84 -4.17 -40.93
C ASP A 141 -13.94 -3.71 -39.46
N GLU A 142 -12.93 -3.96 -38.64
CA GLU A 142 -11.60 -3.30 -38.54
C GLU A 142 -11.61 -1.99 -37.73
N ASP A 143 -10.69 -1.99 -36.76
CA ASP A 143 -9.98 -0.89 -36.10
C ASP A 143 -10.71 0.45 -35.83
N THR A 144 -10.94 0.69 -34.54
CA THR A 144 -11.01 2.05 -33.98
C THR A 144 -10.28 2.08 -32.64
N GLY A 145 -9.10 2.70 -32.63
CA GLY A 145 -8.31 2.90 -31.42
C GLY A 145 -9.10 3.55 -30.29
N SER A 146 -9.12 2.89 -29.14
CA SER A 146 -9.60 3.46 -27.88
C SER A 146 -8.68 4.60 -27.46
N ALA A 147 -9.25 5.78 -27.24
CA ALA A 147 -8.54 6.90 -26.65
C ALA A 147 -7.97 6.50 -25.28
N GLU A 148 -6.84 7.10 -24.93
CA GLU A 148 -6.14 6.92 -23.66
C GLU A 148 -7.13 7.02 -22.49
N GLU A 149 -7.35 5.91 -21.77
CA GLU A 149 -7.89 5.97 -20.42
C GLU A 149 -6.82 6.63 -19.56
N ASP A 150 -6.99 7.93 -19.35
CA ASP A 150 -6.28 8.65 -18.30
C ASP A 150 -6.38 7.83 -17.00
N ALA A 151 -5.25 7.66 -16.33
CA ALA A 151 -5.18 6.75 -15.21
C ALA A 151 -6.13 7.22 -14.09
N GLY A 152 -6.54 6.31 -13.19
CA GLY A 152 -7.38 6.62 -12.02
C GLY A 152 -6.68 7.47 -10.95
N ILE A 153 -5.88 8.44 -11.39
CA ILE A 153 -5.14 9.44 -10.64
C ILE A 153 -6.15 10.48 -10.20
N GLU A 154 -6.61 10.35 -8.96
CA GLU A 154 -7.45 11.37 -8.37
C GLU A 154 -6.54 12.35 -7.62
N VAL A 155 -6.10 13.37 -8.36
CA VAL A 155 -5.46 14.57 -7.82
C VAL A 155 -6.30 15.79 -8.21
N ASP A 156 -6.04 16.94 -7.59
CA ASP A 156 -6.47 18.22 -8.15
C ASP A 156 -5.44 18.67 -9.22
N GLU A 157 -5.86 18.70 -10.48
CA GLU A 157 -5.05 19.19 -11.62
C GLU A 157 -4.66 20.67 -11.49
N GLU A 158 -5.35 21.44 -10.64
CA GLU A 158 -4.99 22.83 -10.31
C GLU A 158 -3.62 22.96 -9.58
N ALA A 159 -2.92 21.85 -9.35
CA ALA A 159 -1.57 21.79 -8.76
C ALA A 159 -0.55 21.03 -9.63
N SER A 160 -0.78 20.87 -10.94
CA SER A 160 0.12 20.15 -11.86
C SER A 160 0.35 20.84 -13.20
N GLY A 161 0.28 22.18 -13.23
CA GLY A 161 0.61 23.00 -14.39
C GLY A 161 2.00 23.62 -14.29
N ASP A 162 3.01 23.00 -14.93
CA ASP A 162 4.36 23.56 -15.08
C ASP A 162 4.37 24.83 -15.98
N GLU A 163 4.01 26.00 -15.43
CA GLU A 163 4.48 27.32 -15.90
C GLU A 163 4.73 28.25 -14.69
N ASP A 164 6.01 28.45 -14.36
CA ASP A 164 6.56 29.47 -13.44
C ASP A 164 6.02 29.53 -11.99
N GLU A 165 6.28 28.48 -11.19
CA GLU A 165 6.31 28.61 -9.71
C GLU A 165 7.58 29.37 -9.26
N GLU A 166 7.54 30.72 -9.34
CA GLU A 166 8.44 31.56 -8.54
C GLU A 166 8.05 31.42 -7.05
N ASP A 167 8.91 30.76 -6.27
CA ASP A 167 8.89 30.71 -4.79
C ASP A 167 7.61 30.17 -4.10
N ASP A 168 7.15 28.94 -4.42
CA ASP A 168 6.46 28.11 -3.38
C ASP A 168 7.49 27.52 -2.40
N VAL A 169 8.30 28.40 -1.81
CA VAL A 169 8.70 28.23 -0.41
C VAL A 169 7.39 28.09 0.36
N PRO A 170 7.17 27.05 1.18
CA PRO A 170 5.83 26.68 1.66
C PRO A 170 5.17 27.80 2.48
N GLN A 171 4.46 28.71 1.80
CA GLN A 171 3.84 29.90 2.40
C GLN A 171 2.52 29.56 3.11
N ASP A 172 1.91 28.43 2.75
CA ASP A 172 0.85 27.78 3.53
C ASP A 172 1.33 27.27 4.91
N ASP A 173 2.65 27.24 5.15
CA ASP A 173 3.27 27.06 6.47
C ASP A 173 3.67 28.42 7.13
N GLU A 174 3.05 29.55 6.75
CA GLU A 174 2.84 30.73 7.64
C GLU A 174 1.89 30.38 8.83
N ILE A 175 2.15 29.25 9.48
CA ILE A 175 1.80 29.11 10.88
C ILE A 175 2.69 30.11 11.61
N ASP A 176 2.08 31.19 12.12
CA ASP A 176 2.71 32.13 13.04
C ASP A 176 3.61 31.35 14.03
N ALA A 177 4.93 31.45 13.85
CA ALA A 177 5.90 30.74 14.69
C ALA A 177 5.81 31.23 16.15
N SER A 178 5.30 32.44 16.37
CA SER A 178 4.94 32.97 17.68
C SER A 178 3.69 32.30 18.29
N ALA A 179 2.81 31.69 17.48
CA ALA A 179 1.63 30.94 17.92
C ALA A 179 1.83 29.42 18.04
N ILE A 180 2.95 28.87 17.54
CA ILE A 180 3.43 27.54 17.97
C ILE A 180 4.12 27.68 19.33
N THR A 181 5.02 28.66 19.48
CA THR A 181 5.71 28.94 20.75
C THR A 181 4.72 29.37 21.85
N ARG A 182 3.84 30.35 21.64
CA ARG A 182 2.84 30.77 22.67
C ARG A 182 1.79 29.72 23.02
N ALA A 183 1.47 28.81 22.12
CA ALA A 183 0.60 27.67 22.44
C ALA A 183 1.35 26.51 23.13
N GLY A 184 2.69 26.61 23.18
CA GLY A 184 3.62 25.71 23.86
C GLY A 184 4.28 26.29 25.10
N GLU A 185 3.85 27.46 25.61
CA GLU A 185 4.29 28.06 26.89
C GLU A 185 3.78 27.24 28.12
N GLY A 186 4.09 25.95 28.12
CA GLY A 186 3.72 24.94 29.10
C GLY A 186 4.59 23.69 28.89
N ASN A 187 5.77 23.72 29.52
CA ASN A 187 6.94 22.84 29.36
C ASN A 187 7.80 23.08 28.09
N ASP A 188 8.73 24.04 28.20
CA ASP A 188 9.98 24.08 27.42
C ASP A 188 10.98 22.98 27.88
N GLU A 189 10.51 21.75 28.05
CA GLU A 189 11.31 20.55 28.37
C GLU A 189 10.80 19.32 27.58
N ASP A 190 10.42 19.51 26.31
CA ASP A 190 10.52 18.44 25.31
C ASP A 190 12.02 18.21 25.01
N GLU A 191 12.79 17.69 25.97
CA GLU A 191 13.95 16.88 25.60
C GLU A 191 13.41 15.75 24.72
N GLU A 192 14.06 15.48 23.58
CA GLU A 192 13.62 14.43 22.68
C GLU A 192 13.77 13.09 23.39
N ASP A 193 12.68 12.60 24.01
CA ASP A 193 12.69 11.41 24.85
C ASP A 193 13.22 10.24 24.05
N ALA A 194 14.47 9.85 24.33
CA ALA A 194 15.16 8.79 23.62
C ALA A 194 14.50 7.41 23.82
N SER A 195 13.51 7.30 24.73
CA SER A 195 12.66 6.13 24.87
C SER A 195 11.43 6.11 23.94
N ASP A 196 11.12 7.22 23.23
CA ASP A 196 10.11 7.24 22.16
C ASP A 196 10.59 6.35 21.00
N PRO A 197 9.82 5.31 20.61
CA PRO A 197 10.18 4.45 19.49
C PRO A 197 10.37 5.18 18.16
N TYR A 198 9.82 6.39 17.97
CA TYR A 198 10.08 7.21 16.79
C TYR A 198 11.50 7.77 16.78
N GLU A 199 11.94 8.39 17.88
CA GLU A 199 13.26 9.02 17.95
C GLU A 199 14.37 7.97 18.02
N ALA A 200 14.15 6.88 18.75
CA ALA A 200 15.05 5.72 18.79
C ALA A 200 15.24 5.04 17.42
N HIS A 201 14.24 5.11 16.51
CA HIS A 201 14.30 4.45 15.21
C HIS A 201 14.81 5.36 14.08
N PHE A 202 14.51 6.66 14.09
CA PHE A 202 14.85 7.57 12.99
C PHE A 202 15.91 8.63 13.31
N ALA A 203 16.08 9.04 14.57
CA ALA A 203 16.96 10.15 14.95
C ALA A 203 18.24 9.69 15.67
N ASN A 204 18.11 8.78 16.63
CA ASN A 204 19.20 8.36 17.51
C ASN A 204 19.91 7.09 17.01
N ILE A 205 20.47 7.17 15.80
CA ILE A 205 21.13 6.04 15.12
C ILE A 205 22.63 6.07 15.42
N ASP A 206 23.19 5.02 16.02
CA ASP A 206 24.65 4.83 16.11
C ASP A 206 25.18 4.26 14.78
N GLU A 207 26.03 5.03 14.09
CA GLU A 207 26.63 4.65 12.80
C GLU A 207 27.46 3.36 12.88
N ASN A 208 28.05 3.05 14.05
CA ASN A 208 28.84 1.84 14.25
C ASN A 208 27.93 0.60 14.34
N ASP A 209 26.84 0.70 15.11
CA ASP A 209 25.82 -0.34 15.21
C ASP A 209 25.13 -0.56 13.86
N LEU A 210 24.77 0.54 13.16
CA LEU A 210 24.22 0.50 11.82
C LEU A 210 25.13 -0.28 10.85
N SER A 211 26.41 0.05 10.82
CA SER A 211 27.41 -0.61 9.96
C SER A 211 27.55 -2.10 10.29
N GLN A 212 27.55 -2.48 11.58
CA GLN A 212 27.62 -3.89 11.98
C GLN A 212 26.36 -4.67 11.58
N ARG A 213 25.16 -4.10 11.79
CA ARG A 213 23.90 -4.72 11.41
C ARG A 213 23.75 -4.85 9.89
N LEU A 214 24.21 -3.86 9.12
CA LEU A 214 24.26 -3.92 7.65
C LEU A 214 25.11 -5.10 7.18
N ASN A 215 26.30 -5.29 7.75
CA ASN A 215 27.19 -6.41 7.43
C ASN A 215 26.54 -7.77 7.72
N SER A 216 25.89 -7.94 8.88
CA SER A 216 25.16 -9.19 9.19
C SER A 216 23.98 -9.43 8.23
N ILE A 217 23.20 -8.40 7.84
CA ILE A 217 22.13 -8.60 6.84
C ILE A 217 22.72 -8.99 5.47
N GLN A 218 23.81 -8.35 5.03
CA GLN A 218 24.48 -8.69 3.76
C GLN A 218 25.05 -10.12 3.77
N GLY A 219 25.55 -10.59 4.91
CA GLY A 219 25.97 -11.98 5.13
C GLY A 219 24.82 -12.99 5.28
N GLY A 220 23.56 -12.53 5.35
CA GLY A 220 22.39 -13.39 5.61
C GLY A 220 22.29 -13.89 7.06
N GLU A 221 23.00 -13.26 7.99
CA GLU A 221 23.13 -13.68 9.38
C GLU A 221 21.97 -13.16 10.24
N TRP A 222 20.93 -13.98 10.40
CA TRP A 222 19.74 -13.65 11.18
C TRP A 222 19.62 -14.48 12.45
N ARG A 223 19.65 -13.82 13.61
CA ARG A 223 19.29 -14.40 14.89
C ARG A 223 17.77 -14.53 14.97
N THR A 224 17.27 -15.71 15.32
CA THR A 224 15.83 -16.00 15.39
C THR A 224 15.37 -16.21 16.82
N GLU A 225 14.32 -15.50 17.23
CA GLU A 225 13.63 -15.65 18.51
C GLU A 225 12.16 -16.08 18.30
N LYS A 226 11.57 -16.80 19.26
CA LYS A 226 10.15 -17.23 19.17
C LYS A 226 9.37 -16.82 20.40
N GLN A 227 8.27 -16.11 20.18
CA GLN A 227 7.35 -15.63 21.20
C GLN A 227 5.97 -16.27 21.01
N PRO A 228 5.60 -17.29 21.82
CA PRO A 228 4.25 -17.84 21.79
C PRO A 228 3.25 -16.82 22.38
N LEU A 229 2.12 -16.65 21.70
CA LEU A 229 0.99 -15.84 22.16
C LEU A 229 -0.25 -16.74 22.30
N PRO A 230 -0.80 -16.92 23.51
CA PRO A 230 -2.02 -17.69 23.71
C PRO A 230 -3.13 -17.26 22.75
N LYS A 231 -3.84 -18.25 22.19
CA LYS A 231 -4.96 -18.12 21.23
C LYS A 231 -4.63 -17.54 19.84
N VAL A 232 -3.63 -16.68 19.71
CA VAL A 232 -3.26 -16.05 18.42
C VAL A 232 -2.29 -16.93 17.62
N GLY A 233 -1.24 -17.44 18.26
CA GLY A 233 -0.23 -18.26 17.58
C GLY A 233 1.18 -18.11 18.16
N SER A 234 2.19 -18.07 17.30
CA SER A 234 3.55 -17.75 17.71
C SER A 234 4.21 -16.77 16.74
N PHE A 235 4.79 -15.70 17.27
CA PHE A 235 5.66 -14.83 16.48
C PHE A 235 7.05 -15.46 16.40
N THR A 236 7.57 -15.55 15.19
CA THR A 236 9.00 -15.79 14.93
C THR A 236 9.61 -14.46 14.54
N LEU A 237 10.55 -13.98 15.35
CA LEU A 237 11.22 -12.70 15.21
C LEU A 237 12.64 -12.94 14.68
N TYR A 238 13.12 -12.03 13.85
CA TYR A 238 14.43 -12.08 13.21
C TYR A 238 15.13 -10.74 13.43
N SER A 239 16.29 -10.77 14.09
CA SER A 239 17.22 -9.64 14.21
C SER A 239 18.54 -9.95 13.48
N PRO A 240 19.32 -8.93 13.07
CA PRO A 240 20.70 -9.14 12.66
C PRO A 240 21.50 -9.86 13.75
N GLN A 241 22.41 -10.77 13.36
CA GLN A 241 23.22 -11.55 14.31
C GLN A 241 24.07 -10.68 15.26
N SER A 242 24.48 -9.49 14.83
CA SER A 242 25.15 -8.48 15.67
C SER A 242 24.29 -7.96 16.84
N CYS A 243 22.97 -8.01 16.73
CA CYS A 243 22.04 -7.54 17.76
C CYS A 243 21.92 -8.59 18.88
N GLN A 244 22.65 -8.34 19.97
CA GLN A 244 22.70 -9.23 21.15
C GLN A 244 21.45 -9.13 22.04
N GLU A 245 20.71 -8.03 21.98
CA GLU A 245 19.49 -7.84 22.77
C GLU A 245 18.32 -8.69 22.25
N SER A 246 17.34 -8.97 23.11
CA SER A 246 16.13 -9.65 22.70
C SER A 246 15.14 -8.66 22.10
N ILE A 247 14.64 -8.95 20.90
CA ILE A 247 13.61 -8.14 20.23
C ILE A 247 12.19 -8.61 20.60
N ILE A 248 12.05 -9.61 21.49
CA ILE A 248 10.80 -10.04 22.10
C ILE A 248 10.16 -8.89 22.90
N ARG A 249 9.11 -8.28 22.36
CA ARG A 249 8.30 -7.26 23.06
C ARG A 249 7.07 -7.92 23.69
N LYS A 250 6.95 -7.86 25.02
CA LYS A 250 5.80 -8.44 25.75
C LYS A 250 4.50 -7.68 25.41
N PRO A 251 3.35 -8.38 25.20
CA PRO A 251 2.05 -7.77 24.88
C PRO A 251 1.39 -7.14 26.12
N ASN A 252 2.09 -6.21 26.76
CA ASN A 252 1.64 -5.51 27.96
C ASN A 252 0.80 -4.26 27.64
N LEU A 253 0.83 -3.80 26.38
CA LEU A 253 0.01 -2.72 25.85
C LEU A 253 -1.45 -3.18 25.83
N LYS A 254 -2.31 -2.60 26.67
CA LYS A 254 -3.73 -2.93 26.83
C LYS A 254 -4.65 -1.91 26.17
N ALA A 255 -4.19 -0.67 26.02
CA ALA A 255 -4.97 0.44 25.48
C ALA A 255 -4.08 1.40 24.69
N SER A 256 -4.71 2.30 23.93
CA SER A 256 -4.03 3.40 23.23
C SER A 256 -3.33 4.40 24.17
N SER A 257 -3.71 4.45 25.44
CA SER A 257 -3.03 5.22 26.50
C SER A 257 -1.64 4.70 26.86
N ASP A 258 -1.34 3.44 26.54
CA ASP A 258 -0.05 2.81 26.84
C ASP A 258 1.00 3.10 25.74
N LEU A 259 0.64 3.90 24.74
CA LEU A 259 1.45 4.23 23.57
C LEU A 259 1.98 5.67 23.63
N VAL A 260 3.19 5.89 23.13
CA VAL A 260 3.78 7.23 22.95
C VAL A 260 3.17 7.89 21.70
N LEU A 261 1.96 8.45 21.85
CA LEU A 261 1.21 9.12 20.79
C LEU A 261 1.29 10.66 20.94
N LYS A 262 1.35 11.37 19.81
CA LYS A 262 1.12 12.82 19.77
C LYS A 262 -0.26 13.13 20.36
N LYS A 263 -0.35 14.15 21.24
CA LYS A 263 -1.55 14.52 22.00
C LYS A 263 -2.86 14.49 21.19
N ARG A 264 -2.86 15.10 20.00
CA ARG A 264 -4.03 15.10 19.08
C ARG A 264 -4.52 13.70 18.70
N VAL A 265 -3.60 12.78 18.46
CA VAL A 265 -3.90 11.38 18.16
C VAL A 265 -4.26 10.63 19.44
N ALA A 266 -3.56 10.88 20.55
CA ALA A 266 -3.80 10.25 21.85
C ALA A 266 -5.25 10.46 22.33
N ASP A 267 -5.75 11.70 22.30
CA ASP A 267 -7.10 12.04 22.77
C ASP A 267 -8.18 11.32 21.95
N ASN A 268 -8.02 11.25 20.62
CA ASN A 268 -8.96 10.56 19.74
C ASN A 268 -8.81 9.03 19.78
N ALA A 269 -7.58 8.51 19.89
CA ALA A 269 -7.32 7.08 20.04
C ALA A 269 -7.88 6.55 21.36
N ALA A 270 -7.76 7.30 22.47
CA ALA A 270 -8.38 6.95 23.74
C ALA A 270 -9.93 6.91 23.66
N ARG A 271 -10.54 7.74 22.81
CA ARG A 271 -11.99 7.75 22.57
C ARG A 271 -12.47 6.62 21.63
N LEU A 272 -11.71 6.32 20.59
CA LEU A 272 -12.12 5.43 19.49
C LEU A 272 -11.53 4.01 19.57
N LEU A 273 -10.46 3.83 20.35
CA LEU A 273 -9.78 2.57 20.71
C LEU A 273 -9.42 2.60 22.21
N PRO A 274 -10.41 2.69 23.13
CA PRO A 274 -10.16 2.80 24.57
C PRO A 274 -9.50 1.55 25.17
N GLN A 275 -9.68 0.39 24.54
CA GLN A 275 -9.04 -0.87 24.91
C GLN A 275 -8.70 -1.64 23.65
N PHE A 276 -7.53 -2.27 23.63
CA PHE A 276 -7.11 -3.15 22.55
C PHE A 276 -7.73 -4.54 22.69
N ASP A 277 -8.28 -5.04 21.59
CA ASP A 277 -8.76 -6.41 21.49
C ASP A 277 -7.59 -7.43 21.47
N GLU A 278 -7.87 -8.71 21.25
CA GLU A 278 -6.82 -9.74 21.21
C GLU A 278 -5.85 -9.58 20.02
N THR A 279 -6.35 -9.13 18.87
CA THR A 279 -5.58 -8.90 17.65
C THR A 279 -4.65 -7.70 17.83
N GLN A 280 -5.18 -6.55 18.24
CA GLN A 280 -4.42 -5.33 18.52
C GLN A 280 -3.33 -5.56 19.56
N ARG A 281 -3.64 -6.24 20.69
CA ARG A 281 -2.62 -6.56 21.71
C ARG A 281 -1.51 -7.47 21.20
N SER A 282 -1.79 -8.30 20.20
CA SER A 282 -0.79 -9.18 19.60
C SER A 282 0.18 -8.45 18.66
N ILE A 283 -0.28 -7.42 17.95
CA ILE A 283 0.54 -6.68 16.97
C ILE A 283 1.13 -5.36 17.48
N ALA A 284 0.47 -4.68 18.42
CA ALA A 284 0.87 -3.35 18.91
C ALA A 284 2.34 -3.27 19.39
N PRO A 285 2.90 -4.28 20.10
CA PRO A 285 4.30 -4.22 20.54
C PRO A 285 5.32 -4.18 19.40
N TYR A 286 4.98 -4.69 18.21
CA TYR A 286 5.83 -4.66 17.02
C TYR A 286 5.51 -3.45 16.15
N LEU A 287 4.22 -3.22 15.89
CA LEU A 287 3.72 -2.13 15.06
C LEU A 287 4.26 -0.76 15.52
N PHE A 288 4.05 -0.42 16.80
CA PHE A 288 4.45 0.87 17.36
C PHE A 288 5.95 0.95 17.72
N ASN A 289 6.73 -0.11 17.52
CA ASN A 289 8.19 -0.11 17.64
C ASN A 289 8.89 -0.25 16.26
N TYR A 290 8.19 0.08 15.18
CA TYR A 290 8.68 0.08 13.80
C TYR A 290 9.17 -1.28 13.26
N THR A 291 8.93 -2.38 13.97
CA THR A 291 9.26 -3.75 13.52
C THR A 291 8.48 -4.10 12.26
N ASP A 292 9.19 -4.60 11.25
CA ASP A 292 8.62 -5.18 10.02
C ASP A 292 7.67 -6.33 10.39
N LEU A 293 6.39 -6.25 10.01
CA LEU A 293 5.34 -7.14 10.53
C LEU A 293 4.64 -7.91 9.40
N LEU A 294 4.68 -9.25 9.46
CA LEU A 294 3.86 -10.12 8.62
C LEU A 294 2.84 -10.89 9.48
N TYR A 295 1.55 -10.63 9.21
CA TYR A 295 0.40 -11.21 9.91
C TYR A 295 -0.46 -12.01 8.92
N PRO A 296 -0.21 -13.33 8.75
CA PRO A 296 -0.95 -14.20 7.83
C PRO A 296 -2.13 -14.86 8.55
N SER A 297 -3.02 -14.03 9.10
CA SER A 297 -4.20 -14.43 9.88
C SER A 297 -5.32 -13.39 9.81
N ARG A 298 -5.33 -12.57 8.75
CA ARG A 298 -6.37 -11.56 8.52
C ARG A 298 -7.70 -12.27 8.24
N THR A 299 -8.78 -11.78 8.84
CA THR A 299 -10.15 -12.24 8.60
C THR A 299 -11.09 -11.04 8.60
N PRO A 300 -12.29 -11.11 8.00
CA PRO A 300 -13.25 -10.01 8.04
C PRO A 300 -13.55 -9.53 9.47
N ALA A 301 -13.66 -10.47 10.41
CA ALA A 301 -13.87 -10.20 11.83
C ALA A 301 -12.73 -9.41 12.51
N ASN A 302 -11.47 -9.51 12.05
CA ASN A 302 -10.33 -8.79 12.62
C ASN A 302 -9.79 -7.64 11.74
N ALA A 303 -10.23 -7.52 10.49
CA ALA A 303 -9.80 -6.51 9.54
C ALA A 303 -9.92 -5.07 10.06
N SER A 304 -11.10 -4.71 10.62
CA SER A 304 -11.34 -3.38 11.20
C SER A 304 -10.40 -3.07 12.37
N SER A 305 -9.99 -4.10 13.12
CA SER A 305 -9.08 -3.99 14.25
C SER A 305 -7.63 -3.72 13.81
N LEU A 306 -7.14 -4.50 12.83
CA LEU A 306 -5.83 -4.33 12.18
C LEU A 306 -5.72 -2.96 11.52
N ARG A 307 -6.69 -2.59 10.68
CA ARG A 307 -6.81 -1.30 10.00
C ARG A 307 -6.81 -0.14 10.99
N SER A 308 -7.57 -0.24 12.09
CA SER A 308 -7.59 0.83 13.12
C SER A 308 -6.22 1.01 13.79
N ALA A 309 -5.50 -0.07 14.11
CA ALA A 309 -4.15 0.02 14.67
C ALA A 309 -3.15 0.66 13.69
N ALA A 310 -3.18 0.22 12.43
CA ALA A 310 -2.34 0.74 11.36
C ALA A 310 -2.59 2.24 11.08
N CYS A 311 -3.86 2.68 11.10
CA CYS A 311 -4.23 4.09 10.94
C CYS A 311 -3.67 4.98 12.07
N VAL A 312 -3.78 4.55 13.33
CA VAL A 312 -3.21 5.30 14.48
C VAL A 312 -1.69 5.40 14.36
N HIS A 313 -1.04 4.29 13.99
CA HIS A 313 0.41 4.26 13.82
C HIS A 313 0.90 5.19 12.70
N ALA A 314 0.33 5.06 11.49
CA ALA A 314 0.63 5.90 10.34
C ALA A 314 0.43 7.40 10.65
N LEU A 315 -0.71 7.77 11.24
CA LEU A 315 -1.01 9.16 11.59
C LEU A 315 -0.06 9.71 12.66
N ASN A 316 0.25 8.92 13.69
CA ASN A 316 1.18 9.32 14.74
C ASN A 316 2.59 9.57 14.18
N HIS A 317 3.06 8.68 13.32
CA HIS A 317 4.36 8.79 12.64
C HIS A 317 4.44 10.08 11.78
N VAL A 318 3.45 10.33 10.92
CA VAL A 318 3.37 11.55 10.09
C VAL A 318 3.42 12.82 10.95
N LEU A 319 2.62 12.88 12.02
CA LEU A 319 2.57 14.06 12.88
C LEU A 319 3.84 14.24 13.73
N LYS A 320 4.56 13.17 14.09
CA LYS A 320 5.89 13.27 14.70
C LYS A 320 6.90 13.88 13.74
N GLY A 321 6.98 13.38 12.50
CA GLY A 321 7.85 13.94 11.48
C GLY A 321 7.55 15.40 11.16
N ARG A 322 6.27 15.74 10.91
CA ARG A 322 5.86 17.12 10.60
C ARG A 322 6.15 18.09 11.75
N ASP A 323 5.85 17.73 12.99
CA ASP A 323 6.19 18.57 14.15
C ASP A 323 7.69 18.81 14.29
N LYS A 324 8.53 17.79 14.03
CA LYS A 324 10.00 17.92 14.09
C LYS A 324 10.51 18.88 13.01
N VAL A 325 10.04 18.71 11.76
CA VAL A 325 10.38 19.60 10.63
C VAL A 325 9.96 21.04 10.90
N LEU A 326 8.75 21.27 11.46
CA LEU A 326 8.28 22.61 11.81
C LEU A 326 9.09 23.25 12.95
N LYS A 327 9.37 22.51 14.04
CA LYS A 327 10.21 22.98 15.16
C LYS A 327 11.61 23.38 14.65
N ASN A 328 12.21 22.59 13.77
CA ASN A 328 13.54 22.85 13.22
C ASN A 328 13.57 24.00 12.20
N SER A 329 12.56 24.12 11.33
CA SER A 329 12.44 25.27 10.43
C SER A 329 12.32 26.59 11.21
N ALA A 330 11.54 26.60 12.30
CA ALA A 330 11.46 27.75 13.21
C ALA A 330 12.81 28.04 13.91
N ARG A 331 13.53 27.01 14.35
CA ARG A 331 14.90 27.17 14.91
C ARG A 331 15.85 27.79 13.89
N LEU A 332 15.86 27.34 12.64
CA LEU A 332 16.69 27.92 11.58
C LEU A 332 16.35 29.40 11.35
N ALA A 333 15.06 29.73 11.21
CA ALA A 333 14.60 31.11 11.00
C ALA A 333 14.91 32.06 12.17
N SER A 334 14.98 31.55 13.40
CA SER A 334 15.27 32.34 14.62
C SER A 334 16.76 32.48 14.96
N THR A 335 17.65 31.69 14.33
CA THR A 335 19.06 31.58 14.71
C THR A 335 19.95 32.49 13.86
N GLN A 336 20.85 33.26 14.48
CA GLN A 336 21.74 34.18 13.76
C GLN A 336 22.78 33.48 12.87
N ASN A 337 23.17 32.25 13.20
CA ASN A 337 24.14 31.43 12.46
C ASN A 337 23.49 30.08 12.09
N PRO A 338 22.57 30.03 11.11
CA PRO A 338 21.85 28.80 10.76
C PRO A 338 22.80 27.69 10.24
N GLU A 339 23.90 28.06 9.59
CA GLU A 339 24.92 27.13 9.06
C GLU A 339 25.64 26.29 10.14
N MET A 340 25.54 26.65 11.43
CA MET A 340 26.09 25.85 12.53
C MET A 340 25.09 24.82 13.11
N LEU A 341 23.86 24.75 12.59
CA LEU A 341 22.85 23.80 13.03
C LEU A 341 22.71 22.64 12.02
N ASP A 342 23.29 21.49 12.35
CA ASP A 342 23.15 20.27 11.53
C ASP A 342 21.81 19.57 11.79
N LEU A 343 20.73 20.09 11.21
CA LEU A 343 19.36 19.62 11.42
C LEU A 343 18.93 18.60 10.36
N ARG A 344 19.33 17.34 10.57
CA ARG A 344 19.02 16.19 9.72
C ARG A 344 17.63 15.62 10.03
N ASP A 345 16.58 16.26 9.54
CA ASP A 345 15.20 15.90 9.87
C ASP A 345 14.32 15.43 8.69
N GLN A 346 14.71 15.71 7.45
CA GLN A 346 13.93 15.46 6.24
C GLN A 346 14.35 14.19 5.47
N GLY A 347 13.52 13.80 4.49
CA GLY A 347 13.90 12.92 3.38
C GLY A 347 13.86 13.69 2.07
N PHE A 348 14.06 13.02 0.94
CA PHE A 348 13.97 13.59 -0.41
C PHE A 348 12.56 14.05 -0.82
N THR A 349 11.51 13.51 -0.21
CA THR A 349 10.12 13.86 -0.52
C THR A 349 9.27 13.87 0.74
N ARG A 350 8.16 14.60 0.68
CA ARG A 350 7.24 14.76 1.82
C ARG A 350 6.47 13.48 2.20
N PRO A 351 5.99 12.62 1.26
CA PRO A 351 5.26 11.42 1.62
C PRO A 351 6.07 10.48 2.51
N LYS A 352 5.53 10.16 3.69
CA LYS A 352 6.18 9.24 4.65
C LYS A 352 5.48 7.90 4.76
N VAL A 353 4.21 7.82 4.38
CA VAL A 353 3.44 6.58 4.46
C VAL A 353 2.85 6.24 3.10
N LEU A 354 3.02 4.99 2.68
CA LEU A 354 2.27 4.40 1.58
C LEU A 354 1.31 3.33 2.14
N ILE A 355 0.02 3.49 1.84
CA ILE A 355 -1.01 2.51 2.15
C ILE A 355 -1.51 1.92 0.83
N LEU A 356 -1.33 0.61 0.69
CA LEU A 356 -1.85 -0.17 -0.43
C LEU A 356 -3.06 -0.98 0.05
N THR A 357 -4.12 -0.91 -0.74
CA THR A 357 -5.35 -1.71 -0.57
C THR A 357 -5.84 -2.12 -1.95
N GLU A 358 -6.48 -3.29 -2.08
CA GLU A 358 -6.89 -3.77 -3.40
C GLU A 358 -8.07 -2.96 -3.98
N THR A 359 -9.11 -2.67 -3.19
CA THR A 359 -10.31 -2.00 -3.68
C THR A 359 -10.48 -0.57 -3.17
N ARG A 360 -11.18 0.27 -3.95
CA ARG A 360 -11.58 1.63 -3.56
C ARG A 360 -12.35 1.65 -2.23
N GLN A 361 -13.23 0.69 -1.99
CA GLN A 361 -13.95 0.57 -0.72
C GLN A 361 -12.99 0.38 0.47
N HIS A 362 -11.92 -0.41 0.30
CA HIS A 362 -10.89 -0.58 1.32
C HIS A 362 -10.08 0.71 1.56
N ALA A 363 -9.74 1.43 0.49
CA ALA A 363 -9.13 2.75 0.58
C ALA A 363 -10.05 3.76 1.30
N TYR A 364 -11.34 3.80 1.01
CA TYR A 364 -12.31 4.62 1.75
C TYR A 364 -12.29 4.33 3.26
N HIS A 365 -12.24 3.05 3.64
CA HIS A 365 -12.16 2.65 5.05
C HIS A 365 -10.87 3.14 5.72
N TYR A 366 -9.72 3.09 5.04
CA TYR A 366 -8.46 3.67 5.56
C TYR A 366 -8.54 5.21 5.65
N GLY A 367 -8.90 5.88 4.56
CA GLY A 367 -8.98 7.35 4.50
C GLY A 367 -9.98 7.95 5.49
N SER A 368 -11.12 7.29 5.70
CA SER A 368 -12.12 7.70 6.70
C SER A 368 -11.63 7.45 8.13
N ARG A 369 -10.98 6.30 8.38
CA ARG A 369 -10.50 5.96 9.73
C ARG A 369 -9.32 6.84 10.16
N ILE A 370 -8.48 7.27 9.23
CA ILE A 370 -7.46 8.30 9.46
C ILE A 370 -8.12 9.64 9.82
N ALA A 371 -9.19 10.04 9.13
CA ALA A 371 -9.96 11.25 9.43
C ALA A 371 -10.54 11.23 10.86
N ASP A 372 -11.10 10.09 11.30
CA ASP A 372 -11.63 9.90 12.65
C ASP A 372 -10.57 10.14 13.74
N PHE A 373 -9.36 9.59 13.56
CA PHE A 373 -8.26 9.73 14.52
C PHE A 373 -7.61 11.12 14.48
N PHE A 374 -7.57 11.76 13.30
CA PHE A 374 -7.04 13.11 13.16
C PHE A 374 -8.02 14.17 13.69
N ALA A 375 -9.33 13.92 13.62
CA ALA A 375 -10.40 14.85 13.97
C ALA A 375 -10.14 16.28 13.44
N PRO A 376 -10.09 16.47 12.11
CA PRO A 376 -9.93 17.79 11.49
C PRO A 376 -11.14 18.69 11.75
N GLU A 377 -10.92 20.01 11.79
CA GLU A 377 -11.99 21.01 11.82
C GLU A 377 -12.66 21.16 10.45
N GLN A 378 -11.89 20.96 9.37
CA GLN A 378 -12.34 21.02 7.98
C GLN A 378 -11.68 19.90 7.17
N VAL A 379 -12.47 19.25 6.30
CA VAL A 379 -11.97 18.25 5.35
C VAL A 379 -12.27 18.71 3.94
N GLU A 380 -11.22 18.99 3.19
CA GLU A 380 -11.31 19.36 1.77
C GLU A 380 -11.54 18.11 0.91
N ASN A 381 -12.31 18.28 -0.16
CA ASN A 381 -12.71 17.23 -1.09
C ASN A 381 -13.40 16.00 -0.47
N LYS A 382 -13.90 16.08 0.78
CA LYS A 382 -14.55 14.95 1.48
C LYS A 382 -15.69 14.29 0.69
N GLN A 383 -16.54 15.10 0.04
CA GLN A 383 -17.67 14.58 -0.73
C GLN A 383 -17.19 13.85 -1.99
N ARG A 384 -16.24 14.44 -2.74
CA ARG A 384 -15.58 13.78 -3.88
C ARG A 384 -14.92 12.46 -3.45
N PHE A 385 -14.26 12.41 -2.30
CA PHE A 385 -13.66 11.17 -1.77
C PHE A 385 -14.70 10.10 -1.43
N HIS A 386 -15.81 10.48 -0.79
CA HIS A 386 -16.92 9.57 -0.56
C HIS A 386 -17.49 9.03 -1.89
N ASP A 387 -17.78 9.89 -2.85
CA ASP A 387 -18.49 9.54 -4.07
C ASP A 387 -17.59 8.78 -5.08
N SER A 388 -16.28 9.03 -5.08
CA SER A 388 -15.29 8.27 -5.86
C SER A 388 -14.91 6.91 -5.26
N PHE A 389 -14.92 6.77 -3.93
CA PHE A 389 -14.38 5.56 -3.26
C PHE A 389 -15.44 4.66 -2.61
N THR A 390 -16.70 5.06 -2.58
CA THR A 390 -17.81 4.21 -2.13
C THR A 390 -18.79 3.93 -3.25
N ALA A 391 -19.47 2.81 -3.16
CA ALA A 391 -20.65 2.50 -3.94
C ALA A 391 -21.69 1.86 -3.00
N PRO A 392 -22.97 1.77 -3.40
CA PRO A 392 -23.95 1.01 -2.66
C PRO A 392 -23.45 -0.41 -2.41
N ILE A 393 -23.50 -0.84 -1.14
CA ILE A 393 -23.38 -2.26 -0.80
C ILE A 393 -24.52 -3.01 -1.50
N GLY A 394 -24.25 -4.21 -2.03
CA GLY A 394 -25.21 -4.96 -2.84
C GLY A 394 -26.53 -5.25 -2.14
N ASP A 395 -27.57 -5.54 -2.94
CA ASP A 395 -28.91 -5.90 -2.45
C ASP A 395 -28.86 -7.09 -1.48
N ASP A 396 -29.95 -7.29 -0.71
CA ASP A 396 -30.07 -8.31 0.34
C ASP A 396 -29.66 -9.74 -0.08
N ASP A 397 -29.67 -10.08 -1.38
CA ASP A 397 -29.18 -11.34 -1.92
C ASP A 397 -27.70 -11.61 -1.59
N ASN A 398 -26.86 -10.57 -1.51
CA ASN A 398 -25.45 -10.69 -1.09
C ASN A 398 -25.31 -11.20 0.35
N SER A 399 -26.35 -11.09 1.20
CA SER A 399 -26.31 -11.61 2.58
C SER A 399 -26.13 -13.13 2.66
N THR A 400 -26.41 -13.85 1.57
CA THR A 400 -26.20 -15.31 1.45
C THR A 400 -24.76 -15.69 1.11
N LEU A 401 -23.93 -14.74 0.70
CA LEU A 401 -22.55 -14.96 0.30
C LEU A 401 -21.60 -15.00 1.52
N PRO A 402 -20.45 -15.72 1.41
CA PRO A 402 -19.44 -15.76 2.45
C PRO A 402 -18.94 -14.38 2.92
N GLU A 403 -18.57 -14.28 4.20
CA GLU A 403 -18.17 -13.00 4.84
C GLU A 403 -16.91 -12.38 4.21
N ASP A 404 -15.98 -13.22 3.74
CA ASP A 404 -14.75 -12.84 3.03
C ASP A 404 -15.03 -12.32 1.61
N TYR A 405 -15.92 -12.98 0.86
CA TYR A 405 -16.42 -12.46 -0.42
C TYR A 405 -17.03 -11.07 -0.23
N ARG A 406 -17.91 -10.93 0.76
CA ARG A 406 -18.60 -9.68 1.06
C ARG A 406 -17.64 -8.58 1.48
N GLU A 407 -16.67 -8.88 2.34
CA GLU A 407 -15.68 -7.86 2.74
C GLU A 407 -14.95 -7.31 1.50
N LEU A 408 -14.50 -8.17 0.59
CA LEU A 408 -13.71 -7.76 -0.57
C LEU A 408 -14.54 -7.06 -1.67
N PHE A 409 -15.76 -7.53 -1.93
CA PHE A 409 -16.56 -7.15 -3.11
C PHE A 409 -17.80 -6.29 -2.83
N ASP A 410 -18.28 -6.14 -1.58
CA ASP A 410 -19.36 -5.20 -1.27
C ASP A 410 -18.86 -3.74 -1.39
N GLY A 411 -19.67 -2.85 -1.98
CA GLY A 411 -19.31 -1.45 -2.18
C GLY A 411 -18.49 -1.22 -3.47
N ASN A 412 -17.57 -0.26 -3.47
CA ASN A 412 -16.76 0.05 -4.66
C ASN A 412 -15.56 -0.90 -4.76
N ASN A 413 -15.70 -1.95 -5.59
CA ASN A 413 -14.70 -2.99 -5.78
C ASN A 413 -13.66 -2.71 -6.89
N ASP A 414 -13.69 -1.54 -7.54
CA ASP A 414 -12.67 -1.14 -8.51
C ASP A 414 -11.28 -1.04 -7.85
N ASN A 415 -10.26 -1.53 -8.57
CA ASN A 415 -8.87 -1.60 -8.16
C ASN A 415 -7.95 -0.69 -8.99
N SER A 416 -8.48 0.23 -9.80
CA SER A 416 -7.71 1.25 -10.51
C SER A 416 -7.89 2.62 -9.86
N PHE A 417 -7.12 2.90 -8.81
CA PHE A 417 -7.15 4.18 -8.11
C PHE A 417 -5.80 4.57 -7.52
N LEU A 418 -5.58 5.87 -7.43
CA LEU A 418 -4.47 6.49 -6.71
C LEU A 418 -4.91 7.86 -6.17
N THR A 419 -4.69 8.11 -4.89
CA THR A 419 -4.95 9.39 -4.22
C THR A 419 -3.92 9.64 -3.12
N ALA A 420 -3.87 10.86 -2.59
CA ALA A 420 -3.03 11.18 -1.45
C ALA A 420 -3.69 12.20 -0.51
N ILE A 421 -3.22 12.18 0.74
CA ILE A 421 -3.76 12.95 1.87
C ILE A 421 -2.69 13.91 2.37
N LYS A 422 -3.03 15.21 2.44
CA LYS A 422 -2.24 16.27 3.07
C LYS A 422 -2.89 16.70 4.38
N PHE A 423 -2.10 16.88 5.44
CA PHE A 423 -2.52 17.44 6.71
C PHE A 423 -1.95 18.85 6.91
N THR A 424 -2.76 19.71 7.54
CA THR A 424 -2.30 20.97 8.12
C THR A 424 -2.46 20.91 9.65
N ARG A 425 -2.35 22.04 10.37
CA ARG A 425 -2.62 22.09 11.82
C ARG A 425 -4.08 21.76 12.18
N LYS A 426 -5.04 21.95 11.25
CA LYS A 426 -6.49 21.85 11.52
C LYS A 426 -7.29 21.20 10.40
N THR A 427 -6.80 21.24 9.17
CA THR A 427 -7.47 20.72 7.98
C THR A 427 -6.82 19.44 7.48
N MET A 428 -7.58 18.68 6.69
CA MET A 428 -7.10 17.51 5.97
C MET A 428 -7.64 17.58 4.54
N LYS A 429 -6.78 17.43 3.54
CA LYS A 429 -7.15 17.46 2.12
C LYS A 429 -6.97 16.07 1.50
N TYR A 430 -8.05 15.53 0.91
CA TYR A 430 -7.97 14.41 -0.03
C TYR A 430 -7.61 14.92 -1.44
N PHE A 431 -7.00 14.05 -2.26
CA PHE A 431 -6.55 14.37 -3.62
C PHE A 431 -5.46 15.45 -3.68
N SER A 432 -4.57 15.47 -2.70
CA SER A 432 -3.35 16.29 -2.77
C SER A 432 -2.41 15.74 -3.85
N ALA A 433 -1.66 16.61 -4.52
CA ALA A 433 -0.52 16.19 -5.34
C ALA A 433 0.50 15.41 -4.50
N PHE A 434 1.20 14.44 -5.10
CA PHE A 434 2.00 13.48 -4.33
C PHE A 434 3.14 14.13 -3.56
N TYR A 435 3.93 15.01 -4.19
CA TYR A 435 5.06 15.69 -3.54
C TYR A 435 4.66 16.59 -2.36
N THR A 436 3.42 17.09 -2.31
CA THR A 436 2.90 17.95 -1.23
C THR A 436 2.04 17.21 -0.22
N SER A 437 1.84 15.89 -0.40
CA SER A 437 1.08 15.00 0.46
C SER A 437 1.94 14.38 1.58
N ASP A 438 1.28 13.85 2.61
CA ASP A 438 1.92 13.17 3.74
C ASP A 438 1.73 11.64 3.71
N ILE A 439 0.56 11.19 3.21
CA ILE A 439 0.19 9.78 3.05
C ILE A 439 -0.32 9.55 1.63
N ILE A 440 0.25 8.58 0.93
CA ILE A 440 -0.27 8.08 -0.36
C ILE A 440 -1.16 6.87 -0.09
N LEU A 441 -2.31 6.82 -0.76
CA LEU A 441 -3.31 5.75 -0.64
C LEU A 441 -3.68 5.26 -2.04
N ALA A 442 -3.31 4.01 -2.35
CA ALA A 442 -3.30 3.52 -3.72
C ALA A 442 -3.69 2.04 -3.85
N SER A 443 -4.06 1.64 -5.06
CA SER A 443 -3.94 0.24 -5.47
C SER A 443 -2.53 -0.03 -6.04
N PRO A 444 -2.04 -1.28 -5.98
CA PRO A 444 -0.81 -1.66 -6.67
C PRO A 444 -0.88 -1.40 -8.19
N LEU A 445 -2.05 -1.59 -8.80
CA LEU A 445 -2.30 -1.32 -10.22
C LEU A 445 -2.21 0.18 -10.54
N GLY A 446 -2.82 1.04 -9.71
CA GLY A 446 -2.82 2.50 -9.89
C GLY A 446 -1.41 3.08 -9.87
N LEU A 447 -0.56 2.63 -8.95
CA LEU A 447 0.86 3.03 -8.93
C LEU A 447 1.64 2.48 -10.13
N ARG A 448 1.41 1.23 -10.53
CA ARG A 448 2.10 0.64 -11.69
C ARG A 448 1.91 1.47 -12.96
N ARG A 449 0.71 2.02 -13.20
CA ARG A 449 0.41 2.88 -14.36
C ARG A 449 1.23 4.18 -14.41
N ILE A 450 1.72 4.69 -13.28
CA ILE A 450 2.65 5.84 -13.25
C ILE A 450 4.10 5.36 -13.35
N ILE A 451 4.48 4.35 -12.58
CA ILE A 451 5.85 3.83 -12.52
C ILE A 451 6.31 3.25 -13.86
N GLU A 452 5.43 2.57 -14.59
CA GLU A 452 5.68 1.94 -15.89
C GLU A 452 4.93 2.65 -17.02
N ASN A 453 4.70 3.97 -16.91
CA ASN A 453 4.04 4.75 -17.96
C ASN A 453 4.81 4.68 -19.29
N GLU A 454 4.08 4.52 -20.40
CA GLU A 454 4.66 4.44 -21.75
C GLU A 454 5.34 5.76 -22.16
N ASP A 455 4.78 6.91 -21.75
CA ASP A 455 5.44 8.19 -21.88
C ASP A 455 6.45 8.39 -20.75
N LYS A 456 7.73 8.33 -21.11
CA LYS A 456 8.87 8.55 -20.20
C LYS A 456 8.86 9.92 -19.50
N LYS A 457 8.07 10.89 -19.96
CA LYS A 457 7.87 12.17 -19.27
C LYS A 457 6.82 12.11 -18.16
N LYS A 458 5.79 11.26 -18.33
CA LYS A 458 4.75 10.98 -17.32
C LYS A 458 5.19 9.88 -16.34
N GLN A 459 6.28 9.18 -16.64
CA GLN A 459 6.88 8.16 -15.79
C GLN A 459 7.52 8.77 -14.54
N ASP A 460 6.91 8.51 -13.38
CA ASP A 460 7.40 9.03 -12.10
C ASP A 460 7.29 7.99 -10.95
N TRP A 461 8.23 8.07 -10.03
CA TRP A 461 8.29 7.35 -8.76
C TRP A 461 9.09 8.08 -7.69
N ASP A 462 9.64 9.28 -7.94
CA ASP A 462 10.54 9.93 -6.98
C ASP A 462 9.79 10.28 -5.68
N PHE A 463 8.47 10.50 -5.75
CA PHE A 463 7.56 10.60 -4.61
C PHE A 463 7.60 9.38 -3.64
N LEU A 464 8.07 8.21 -4.10
CA LEU A 464 8.25 6.98 -3.30
C LEU A 464 9.63 6.85 -2.62
N SER A 465 10.56 7.78 -2.85
CA SER A 465 11.92 7.75 -2.28
C SER A 465 11.93 7.81 -0.73
N SER A 466 10.98 8.52 -0.12
CA SER A 466 11.00 8.85 1.31
C SER A 466 9.96 8.14 2.17
N ILE A 467 9.41 7.04 1.67
CA ILE A 467 8.44 6.20 2.40
C ILE A 467 9.11 5.51 3.59
N GLU A 468 8.67 5.84 4.80
CA GLU A 468 9.14 5.33 6.10
C GLU A 468 8.20 4.25 6.65
N ILE A 469 6.91 4.24 6.26
CA ILE A 469 5.96 3.16 6.55
C ILE A 469 5.27 2.70 5.25
N LEU A 470 5.29 1.39 5.01
CA LEU A 470 4.52 0.71 3.98
C LEU A 470 3.49 -0.21 4.63
N ILE A 471 2.20 -0.03 4.33
CA ILE A 471 1.11 -0.91 4.76
C ILE A 471 0.49 -1.55 3.52
N LEU A 472 0.43 -2.88 3.48
CA LEU A 472 -0.41 -3.63 2.54
C LEU A 472 -1.50 -4.36 3.34
N ASP A 473 -2.77 -4.03 3.08
CA ASP A 473 -3.92 -4.76 3.60
C ASP A 473 -4.58 -5.59 2.50
N GLN A 474 -4.96 -6.84 2.82
CA GLN A 474 -5.43 -7.85 1.86
C GLN A 474 -4.40 -8.18 0.77
N VAL A 475 -3.15 -8.48 1.17
CA VAL A 475 -2.08 -8.92 0.24
C VAL A 475 -2.51 -10.15 -0.57
N ASP A 476 -3.32 -11.04 0.01
CA ASP A 476 -3.92 -12.19 -0.67
C ASP A 476 -4.82 -11.79 -1.85
N ALA A 477 -5.69 -10.78 -1.68
CA ALA A 477 -6.53 -10.27 -2.77
C ALA A 477 -5.69 -9.60 -3.86
N MET A 478 -4.69 -8.79 -3.48
CA MET A 478 -3.74 -8.17 -4.43
C MET A 478 -2.98 -9.23 -5.25
N GLN A 479 -2.58 -10.34 -4.62
CA GLN A 479 -1.89 -11.44 -5.30
C GLN A 479 -2.81 -12.21 -6.26
N MET A 480 -4.09 -12.38 -5.93
CA MET A 480 -5.07 -12.98 -6.84
C MET A 480 -5.31 -12.13 -8.10
N GLN A 481 -5.19 -10.81 -8.00
CA GLN A 481 -5.34 -9.87 -9.12
C GLN A 481 -4.05 -9.76 -9.93
N SER A 482 -2.94 -9.36 -9.32
CA SER A 482 -1.59 -9.48 -9.89
C SER A 482 -0.51 -9.27 -8.83
N ALA A 483 0.18 -10.36 -8.48
CA ALA A 483 1.38 -10.31 -7.64
C ALA A 483 2.50 -9.44 -8.26
N GLU A 484 2.58 -9.35 -9.60
CA GLU A 484 3.57 -8.55 -10.30
C GLU A 484 3.44 -7.05 -9.98
N ASN A 485 2.21 -6.54 -9.82
CA ASN A 485 1.98 -5.13 -9.47
C ASN A 485 2.61 -4.79 -8.11
N ILE A 486 2.53 -5.70 -7.14
CA ILE A 486 3.19 -5.56 -5.83
C ILE A 486 4.71 -5.56 -5.98
N GLU A 487 5.26 -6.43 -6.84
CA GLU A 487 6.69 -6.45 -7.11
C GLU A 487 7.19 -5.18 -7.79
N VAL A 488 6.47 -4.66 -8.79
CA VAL A 488 6.82 -3.39 -9.46
C VAL A 488 6.86 -2.26 -8.45
N VAL A 489 5.82 -2.08 -7.63
CA VAL A 489 5.81 -1.03 -6.59
C VAL A 489 6.95 -1.22 -5.60
N THR A 490 7.14 -2.44 -5.07
CA THR A 490 8.19 -2.68 -4.05
C THR A 490 9.62 -2.57 -4.57
N ARG A 491 9.87 -2.76 -5.87
CA ARG A 491 11.17 -2.49 -6.52
C ARG A 491 11.47 -0.99 -6.64
N HIS A 492 10.45 -0.13 -6.70
CA HIS A 492 10.60 1.33 -6.87
C HIS A 492 10.49 2.14 -5.56
N LEU A 493 10.24 1.48 -4.43
CA LEU A 493 10.27 2.12 -3.11
C LEU A 493 11.69 2.45 -2.65
N ASN A 494 11.87 3.64 -2.08
CA ASN A 494 13.14 4.11 -1.50
C ASN A 494 14.34 4.10 -2.47
N LEU A 495 14.09 4.25 -3.77
CA LEU A 495 15.13 4.58 -4.73
C LEU A 495 15.62 6.02 -4.53
N GLN A 496 16.86 6.28 -4.94
CA GLN A 496 17.35 7.66 -5.08
C GLN A 496 16.49 8.38 -6.14
N PRO A 497 16.01 9.61 -5.86
CA PRO A 497 15.19 10.35 -6.80
C PRO A 497 16.02 10.79 -8.01
N ARG A 498 15.38 10.92 -9.17
CA ARG A 498 15.96 11.43 -10.42
C ARG A 498 16.08 12.95 -10.42
N SER A 499 15.14 13.65 -9.80
CA SER A 499 15.12 15.10 -9.65
C SER A 499 15.14 15.52 -8.17
N ALA A 500 15.52 16.77 -7.90
CA ALA A 500 15.60 17.29 -6.54
C ALA A 500 14.24 17.66 -5.93
N HIS A 501 13.21 17.98 -6.74
CA HIS A 501 11.84 18.28 -6.28
C HIS A 501 11.76 19.26 -5.08
N GLY A 502 12.60 20.30 -5.07
CA GLY A 502 12.67 21.29 -3.98
C GLY A 502 13.40 20.82 -2.70
N THR A 503 14.08 19.67 -2.71
CA THR A 503 14.78 19.12 -1.53
C THR A 503 15.96 19.98 -1.07
N ASP A 504 15.99 20.32 0.22
CA ASP A 504 17.19 20.82 0.90
C ASP A 504 18.08 19.65 1.37
N PHE A 505 19.09 19.32 0.58
CA PHE A 505 20.05 18.25 0.87
C PHE A 505 20.84 18.44 2.20
N ASN A 506 20.87 19.66 2.76
CA ASN A 506 21.48 19.89 4.08
C ASN A 506 20.61 19.37 5.24
N ARG A 507 19.32 19.12 5.00
CA ARG A 507 18.36 18.59 5.98
C ARG A 507 18.01 17.13 5.79
N VAL A 508 18.36 16.54 4.64
CA VAL A 508 18.16 15.11 4.37
C VAL A 508 19.02 14.27 5.33
N ARG A 509 18.40 13.26 5.96
CA ARG A 509 19.09 12.34 6.89
C ARG A 509 20.17 11.51 6.16
N PRO A 510 21.33 11.22 6.79
CA PRO A 510 22.43 10.49 6.13
C PRO A 510 21.99 9.16 5.48
N PHE A 511 21.17 8.35 6.16
CA PHE A 511 20.71 7.07 5.63
C PHE A 511 19.86 7.17 4.33
N TYR A 512 19.29 8.34 4.02
CA TYR A 512 18.67 8.57 2.71
C TYR A 512 19.74 8.76 1.63
N LEU A 513 20.76 9.58 1.91
CA LEU A 513 21.89 9.84 1.01
C LEU A 513 22.71 8.58 0.73
N ASP A 514 22.94 7.76 1.75
CA ASP A 514 23.69 6.49 1.65
C ASP A 514 22.88 5.34 1.02
N ASN A 515 21.67 5.59 0.51
CA ASN A 515 20.79 4.58 -0.07
C ASN A 515 20.39 3.44 0.90
N HIS A 516 20.37 3.74 2.20
CA HIS A 516 20.01 2.80 3.27
C HIS A 516 18.54 2.87 3.70
N ALA A 517 17.75 3.81 3.18
CA ALA A 517 16.35 4.06 3.56
C ALA A 517 15.44 2.80 3.57
N ARG A 518 15.63 1.85 2.64
CA ARG A 518 14.91 0.55 2.62
C ARG A 518 15.06 -0.27 3.91
N HIS A 519 16.11 0.00 4.70
CA HIS A 519 16.42 -0.66 5.96
C HIS A 519 15.89 0.08 7.20
N PHE A 520 15.33 1.28 7.01
CA PHE A 520 14.62 2.04 8.04
C PHE A 520 13.11 2.05 7.81
N ARG A 521 12.65 1.81 6.56
CA ARG A 521 11.24 1.62 6.26
C ARG A 521 10.67 0.43 7.06
N GLN A 522 9.57 0.67 7.77
CA GLN A 522 8.74 -0.40 8.29
C GLN A 522 7.76 -0.88 7.22
N THR A 523 7.69 -2.20 7.02
CA THR A 523 6.76 -2.86 6.11
C THR A 523 5.77 -3.71 6.92
N ILE A 524 4.48 -3.50 6.69
CA ILE A 524 3.37 -4.15 7.41
C ILE A 524 2.50 -4.88 6.39
N LEU A 525 2.40 -6.20 6.53
CA LEU A 525 1.66 -7.08 5.62
C LEU A 525 0.53 -7.77 6.38
N PHE A 526 -0.72 -7.42 6.06
CA PHE A 526 -1.91 -8.15 6.50
C PHE A 526 -2.43 -9.03 5.36
N THR A 527 -2.47 -10.34 5.59
CA THR A 527 -2.92 -11.34 4.60
C THR A 527 -3.75 -12.41 5.27
N ALA A 528 -4.73 -12.99 4.56
CA ALA A 528 -5.54 -14.08 5.09
C ALA A 528 -4.70 -15.36 5.33
N TYR A 529 -3.77 -15.64 4.42
CA TYR A 529 -2.90 -16.82 4.47
C TYR A 529 -1.50 -16.51 3.91
N LEU A 530 -0.58 -17.45 4.15
CA LEU A 530 0.83 -17.30 3.76
C LEU A 530 1.10 -17.94 2.39
N THR A 531 1.61 -17.15 1.45
CA THR A 531 1.99 -17.59 0.09
C THR A 531 3.51 -17.61 -0.12
N PRO A 532 4.04 -18.30 -1.14
CA PRO A 532 5.44 -18.18 -1.56
C PRO A 532 5.85 -16.73 -1.86
N GLU A 533 4.97 -15.96 -2.50
CA GLU A 533 5.15 -14.56 -2.87
C GLU A 533 5.25 -13.67 -1.62
N THR A 534 4.38 -13.89 -0.64
CA THR A 534 4.45 -13.17 0.65
C THR A 534 5.71 -13.55 1.44
N ASN A 535 6.15 -14.82 1.41
CA ASN A 535 7.43 -15.20 2.00
C ASN A 535 8.62 -14.58 1.26
N ARG A 536 8.55 -14.44 -0.07
CA ARG A 536 9.57 -13.75 -0.88
C ARG A 536 9.67 -12.29 -0.42
N LEU A 537 8.57 -11.55 -0.37
CA LEU A 537 8.51 -10.17 0.13
C LEU A 537 9.06 -10.05 1.56
N PHE A 538 8.72 -10.99 2.46
CA PHE A 538 9.26 -11.04 3.82
C PHE A 538 10.78 -11.27 3.89
N ASN A 539 11.35 -11.96 2.92
CA ASN A 539 12.79 -12.23 2.87
C ASN A 539 13.56 -11.12 2.15
N THR A 540 13.02 -10.56 1.06
CA THR A 540 13.70 -9.57 0.21
C THR A 540 13.44 -8.12 0.59
N SER A 541 12.20 -7.78 0.94
CA SER A 541 11.72 -6.39 1.02
C SER A 541 11.52 -5.91 2.46
N MET A 542 11.50 -6.84 3.42
CA MET A 542 11.45 -6.60 4.86
C MET A 542 12.87 -6.78 5.42
N GLN A 543 13.59 -5.68 5.58
CA GLN A 543 15.01 -5.62 5.92
C GLN A 543 15.31 -4.58 7.02
N ASN A 544 14.34 -4.28 7.88
CA ASN A 544 14.46 -3.27 8.94
C ASN A 544 15.60 -3.63 9.93
N LEU A 545 16.62 -2.76 10.01
CA LEU A 545 17.84 -2.99 10.80
C LEU A 545 17.63 -2.74 12.29
N ALA A 546 16.96 -1.64 12.64
CA ALA A 546 16.87 -1.14 14.01
C ALA A 546 15.98 -2.03 14.88
N SER A 547 14.83 -2.44 14.35
CA SER A 547 13.76 -3.12 15.09
C SER A 547 13.49 -4.57 14.62
N GLY A 548 14.19 -5.02 13.58
CA GLY A 548 14.07 -6.37 13.01
C GLY A 548 12.73 -6.62 12.31
N LYS A 549 12.42 -7.91 12.09
CA LYS A 549 11.16 -8.36 11.48
C LYS A 549 10.49 -9.50 12.24
N ALA A 550 9.16 -9.52 12.25
CA ALA A 550 8.33 -10.49 12.95
C ALA A 550 7.29 -11.12 12.02
N LYS A 551 7.21 -12.46 12.04
CA LYS A 551 6.21 -13.24 11.30
C LYS A 551 5.33 -14.03 12.27
N LEU A 552 4.03 -13.82 12.21
CA LEU A 552 3.07 -14.66 12.94
C LEU A 552 2.91 -16.02 12.23
N THR A 553 2.97 -17.09 13.02
CA THR A 553 2.49 -18.42 12.65
C THR A 553 1.18 -18.68 13.41
N PRO A 554 0.01 -18.67 12.75
CA PRO A 554 -1.27 -18.96 13.40
C PRO A 554 -1.33 -20.35 14.02
N THR A 555 -2.14 -20.48 15.07
CA THR A 555 -2.54 -21.79 15.61
C THR A 555 -3.94 -22.14 15.13
N TYR A 556 -4.05 -23.21 14.33
CA TYR A 556 -5.33 -23.71 13.86
C TYR A 556 -5.95 -24.71 14.86
N PRO A 557 -7.25 -24.62 15.17
CA PRO A 557 -7.95 -25.62 15.97
C PRO A 557 -8.12 -26.91 15.16
N GLY A 558 -7.47 -27.99 15.61
CA GLY A 558 -7.29 -29.22 14.84
C GLY A 558 -5.80 -29.48 14.62
N GLY A 559 -5.18 -30.20 15.56
CA GLY A 559 -3.73 -30.35 15.59
C GLY A 559 -3.14 -31.13 14.41
N ALA A 560 -1.84 -30.89 14.17
CA ALA A 560 -0.95 -31.65 13.28
C ALA A 560 -1.08 -31.40 11.75
N ILE A 561 -0.75 -30.19 11.30
CA ILE A 561 -0.02 -29.99 10.01
C ILE A 561 1.17 -29.03 10.18
N THR A 562 1.01 -27.93 10.92
CA THR A 562 1.97 -26.79 10.90
C THR A 562 3.18 -26.88 11.84
N ALA A 563 3.38 -27.98 12.57
CA ALA A 563 4.58 -28.18 13.38
C ALA A 563 4.96 -29.66 13.51
N PRO A 564 6.17 -30.08 13.08
CA PRO A 564 6.74 -31.32 13.57
C PRO A 564 7.09 -31.15 15.04
N SER A 565 6.36 -31.83 15.92
CA SER A 565 6.64 -31.83 17.36
C SER A 565 7.91 -32.64 17.65
N LEU A 566 9.06 -31.98 17.58
CA LEU A 566 10.37 -32.55 17.92
C LEU A 566 10.49 -33.02 19.39
N SER A 567 9.49 -32.74 20.22
CA SER A 567 9.36 -33.22 21.61
C SER A 567 8.92 -34.69 21.74
N GLY A 568 8.77 -35.44 20.63
CA GLY A 568 8.28 -36.83 20.64
C GLY A 568 9.37 -37.92 20.58
N LEU A 569 10.60 -37.61 20.15
CA LEU A 569 11.68 -38.60 19.99
C LEU A 569 12.48 -38.79 21.28
N GLY A 570 11.81 -39.31 22.30
CA GLY A 570 12.46 -39.88 23.47
C GLY A 570 13.12 -41.22 23.12
N VAL A 571 14.38 -41.19 22.71
CA VAL A 571 15.20 -42.40 22.58
C VAL A 571 15.47 -42.95 23.98
N LYS A 572 15.12 -44.22 24.19
CA LYS A 572 15.60 -45.08 25.28
C LYS A 572 16.54 -46.12 24.72
#